data_AF-A0A062U1M4-F1
#
_entry.id   AF-A0A062U1M4-F1
#
_cell.length_a   1.000
_cell.length_b   1.000
_cell.length_c   1.000
_cell.angle_alpha   90.00
_cell.angle_beta   90.00
_cell.angle_gamma   90.00
#
_symmetry.space_group_name_H-M   'P 1'
#
loop_
_entity.id
_entity.type
_entity.pdbx_description
1 polymer ?
#
loop_
_entity_poly.entity_id
_entity_poly.type
_entity_poly.pdbx_seq_one_letter_code
_entity_poly.pdbx_strand_id
1 'polypeptide(L)'
;MSSVDKAQDAGWRAIVAKVSLGLSIFAVLWFVIAAVGARFGAWSWQFGLGTMTLNWGLKLIFLALGVSVVAMVLALIKAPRKRAFILSLAALLVAGLSFGRVAAFGGQATRLPPIHDVQTDWSDPIQPSERLVAERKADGAMNPIEDAPVVPEAAEGRWPGTPGRLVSELQEEAEFRPEEQDSPKVAPYPKLDTYEAPVAQPDAFATIVELVKDRGWKIVSADAAEGRIEATETSFWFGFKDDVMIRVLAMEAGGTRIDVRSTSRVGLSDLGANAKRVRNLLDDIEVALH
;
A
#
# COMPACT_ATOMS: atom_id res chain seq x y z
N MET A 1 -38.95 10.64 -25.69
CA MET A 1 -37.85 10.05 -26.49
C MET A 1 -37.80 10.81 -27.81
N SER A 2 -36.70 11.50 -28.10
CA SER A 2 -36.61 12.43 -29.24
C SER A 2 -36.58 11.70 -30.59
N SER A 3 -36.82 12.39 -31.71
CA SER A 3 -36.67 11.82 -33.07
C SER A 3 -35.24 11.32 -33.35
N VAL A 4 -34.25 11.99 -32.75
CA VAL A 4 -32.82 11.62 -32.79
C VAL A 4 -32.56 10.30 -32.06
N ASP A 5 -33.24 10.03 -30.94
CA ASP A 5 -33.11 8.77 -30.20
C ASP A 5 -33.61 7.56 -31.01
N LYS A 6 -34.70 7.71 -31.76
CA LYS A 6 -35.21 6.63 -32.64
C LYS A 6 -34.24 6.31 -33.78
N ALA A 7 -33.54 7.30 -34.33
CA ALA A 7 -32.60 7.11 -35.43
C ALA A 7 -31.29 6.40 -35.01
N GLN A 8 -30.96 6.38 -33.72
CA GLN A 8 -29.76 5.72 -33.18
C GLN A 8 -30.06 4.40 -32.46
N ASP A 9 -31.30 3.90 -32.53
CA ASP A 9 -31.70 2.68 -31.85
C ASP A 9 -31.13 1.44 -32.58
N ALA A 10 -30.10 0.84 -31.99
CA ALA A 10 -29.49 -0.39 -32.51
C ALA A 10 -30.25 -1.66 -32.08
N GLY A 11 -31.43 -1.53 -31.45
CA GLY A 11 -32.25 -2.62 -30.94
C GLY A 11 -31.52 -3.42 -29.88
N TRP A 12 -31.57 -4.75 -30.00
CA TRP A 12 -30.94 -5.67 -29.04
C TRP A 12 -29.42 -5.44 -28.88
N ARG A 13 -28.73 -4.91 -29.90
CA ARG A 13 -27.29 -4.59 -29.83
C ARG A 13 -27.01 -3.41 -28.89
N ALA A 14 -27.93 -2.45 -28.79
CA ALA A 14 -27.83 -1.38 -27.81
C ALA A 14 -28.03 -1.91 -26.39
N ILE A 15 -28.86 -2.95 -26.20
CA ILE A 15 -29.01 -3.63 -24.91
C ILE A 15 -27.70 -4.30 -24.51
N VAL A 16 -27.09 -5.07 -25.43
CA VAL A 16 -25.79 -5.72 -25.18
C VAL A 16 -24.71 -4.69 -24.82
N ALA A 17 -24.64 -3.56 -25.53
CA ALA A 17 -23.68 -2.50 -25.23
C ALA A 17 -23.92 -1.83 -23.85
N LYS A 18 -25.17 -1.66 -23.43
CA LYS A 18 -25.52 -1.16 -22.08
C LYS A 18 -25.16 -2.18 -21.00
N VAL A 19 -25.44 -3.46 -21.22
CA VAL A 19 -25.07 -4.55 -20.29
C VAL A 19 -23.56 -4.63 -20.14
N SER A 20 -22.82 -4.54 -21.25
CA SER A 20 -21.36 -4.45 -21.26
C SER A 20 -20.84 -3.30 -20.40
N LEU A 21 -21.37 -2.09 -20.60
CA LEU A 21 -20.97 -0.92 -19.80
C LEU A 21 -21.32 -1.09 -18.31
N GLY A 22 -22.53 -1.58 -18.02
CA GLY A 22 -22.97 -1.85 -16.65
C GLY A 22 -22.07 -2.86 -15.94
N LEU A 23 -21.64 -3.92 -16.65
CA LEU A 23 -20.72 -4.92 -16.13
C LEU A 23 -19.32 -4.34 -15.86
N SER A 24 -18.78 -3.49 -16.75
CA SER A 24 -17.50 -2.82 -16.52
C SER A 24 -17.55 -1.88 -15.31
N ILE A 25 -18.64 -1.14 -15.13
CA ILE A 25 -18.84 -0.27 -13.95
C ILE A 25 -18.98 -1.12 -12.68
N PHE A 26 -19.76 -2.20 -12.75
CA PHE A 26 -19.90 -3.12 -11.63
C PHE A 26 -18.55 -3.73 -11.21
N ALA A 27 -17.70 -4.09 -12.18
CA ALA A 27 -16.35 -4.60 -11.89
C ALA A 27 -15.52 -3.57 -11.10
N VAL A 28 -15.59 -2.27 -11.42
CA VAL A 28 -14.91 -1.22 -10.63
C VAL A 28 -15.50 -1.13 -9.22
N LEU A 29 -16.82 -1.09 -9.10
CA LEU A 29 -17.50 -1.02 -7.80
C LEU A 29 -17.20 -2.23 -6.92
N TRP A 30 -17.00 -3.41 -7.52
CA TRP A 30 -16.62 -4.62 -6.80
C TRP A 30 -15.31 -4.46 -6.04
N PHE A 31 -14.28 -3.85 -6.64
CA PHE A 31 -13.01 -3.57 -5.93
C PHE A 31 -13.20 -2.59 -4.77
N VAL A 32 -14.01 -1.55 -4.96
CA VAL A 32 -14.33 -0.58 -3.91
C VAL A 32 -15.03 -1.28 -2.75
N ILE A 33 -16.07 -2.07 -3.05
CA ILE A 33 -16.81 -2.85 -2.06
C ILE A 33 -15.85 -3.76 -1.30
N ALA A 34 -15.02 -4.55 -2.00
CA ALA A 34 -14.04 -5.47 -1.41
C ALA A 34 -13.12 -4.78 -0.39
N ALA A 35 -12.57 -3.61 -0.74
CA ALA A 35 -11.63 -2.88 0.10
C ALA A 35 -12.32 -2.15 1.27
N VAL A 36 -13.46 -1.50 1.02
CA VAL A 36 -14.24 -0.78 2.04
C VAL A 36 -14.84 -1.75 3.06
N GLY A 37 -15.37 -2.88 2.60
CA GLY A 37 -15.91 -3.90 3.50
C GLY A 37 -14.82 -4.50 4.40
N ALA A 38 -13.59 -4.66 3.91
CA ALA A 38 -12.47 -5.07 4.77
C ALA A 38 -12.11 -3.98 5.79
N ARG A 39 -12.00 -2.71 5.34
CA ARG A 39 -11.69 -1.56 6.21
C ARG A 39 -12.65 -1.41 7.38
N PHE A 40 -13.96 -1.59 7.13
CA PHE A 40 -15.01 -1.41 8.14
C PHE A 40 -15.45 -2.72 8.80
N GLY A 41 -14.72 -3.83 8.60
CA GLY A 41 -14.96 -5.09 9.30
C GLY A 41 -16.19 -5.87 8.85
N ALA A 42 -16.75 -5.59 7.67
CA ALA A 42 -17.79 -6.43 7.07
C ALA A 42 -17.26 -7.83 6.71
N TRP A 43 -15.95 -7.94 6.44
CA TRP A 43 -15.22 -9.20 6.26
C TRP A 43 -13.73 -9.01 6.57
N SER A 44 -12.99 -10.11 6.66
CA SER A 44 -11.55 -10.06 6.88
C SER A 44 -10.79 -9.52 5.67
N TRP A 45 -9.58 -9.01 5.90
CA TRP A 45 -8.72 -8.53 4.82
C TRP A 45 -8.31 -9.66 3.87
N GLN A 46 -8.14 -10.90 4.37
CA GLN A 46 -7.81 -12.06 3.54
C GLN A 46 -8.95 -12.35 2.55
N PHE A 47 -10.20 -12.22 3.01
CA PHE A 47 -11.35 -12.39 2.14
C PHE A 47 -11.49 -11.22 1.15
N GLY A 48 -11.40 -9.98 1.63
CA GLY A 48 -11.52 -8.78 0.79
C GLY A 48 -10.42 -8.67 -0.27
N LEU A 49 -9.15 -8.82 0.13
CA LEU A 49 -8.02 -8.74 -0.79
C LEU A 49 -7.80 -10.07 -1.55
N GLY A 50 -7.74 -11.19 -0.86
CA GLY A 50 -7.47 -12.49 -1.49
C GLY A 50 -8.61 -12.99 -2.35
N THR A 51 -9.81 -13.15 -1.78
CA THR A 51 -10.95 -13.76 -2.48
C THR A 51 -11.67 -12.77 -3.39
N MET A 52 -12.07 -11.61 -2.88
CA MET A 52 -12.88 -10.67 -3.66
C MET A 52 -12.04 -9.92 -4.68
N THR A 53 -10.89 -9.38 -4.29
CA THR A 53 -10.04 -8.55 -5.17
C THR A 53 -9.22 -9.40 -6.15
N LEU A 54 -8.36 -10.29 -5.65
CA LEU A 54 -7.41 -11.02 -6.49
C LEU A 54 -8.06 -12.17 -7.28
N ASN A 55 -8.99 -12.93 -6.68
CA ASN A 55 -9.63 -14.06 -7.37
C ASN A 55 -10.85 -13.61 -8.20
N TRP A 56 -11.91 -13.11 -7.55
CA TRP A 56 -13.15 -12.74 -8.25
C TRP A 56 -13.02 -11.45 -9.08
N GLY A 57 -12.30 -10.44 -8.57
CA GLY A 57 -12.12 -9.16 -9.27
C GLY A 57 -11.47 -9.35 -10.65
N LEU A 58 -10.43 -10.17 -10.75
CA LEU A 58 -9.81 -10.51 -12.03
C LEU A 58 -10.78 -11.21 -13.00
N LYS A 59 -11.56 -12.18 -12.52
CA LYS A 59 -12.58 -12.88 -13.33
C LYS A 59 -13.64 -11.92 -13.85
N LEU A 60 -14.10 -10.99 -13.02
CA LEU A 60 -15.08 -9.97 -13.41
C LEU A 60 -14.50 -9.00 -14.45
N ILE A 61 -13.24 -8.59 -14.32
CA ILE A 61 -12.54 -7.78 -15.33
C ILE A 61 -12.48 -8.54 -16.66
N PHE A 62 -12.04 -9.80 -16.67
CA PHE A 62 -11.95 -10.58 -17.91
C PHE A 62 -13.32 -10.82 -18.55
N LEU A 63 -14.35 -11.07 -17.75
CA LEU A 63 -15.73 -11.15 -18.24
C LEU A 63 -16.16 -9.82 -18.87
N ALA A 64 -15.91 -8.69 -18.21
CA ALA A 64 -16.23 -7.36 -18.71
C ALA A 64 -15.49 -7.06 -20.03
N LEU A 65 -14.20 -7.38 -20.12
CA LEU A 65 -13.41 -7.25 -21.35
C LEU A 65 -14.00 -8.07 -22.49
N GLY A 66 -14.25 -9.37 -22.25
CA GLY A 66 -14.81 -10.26 -23.26
C GLY A 66 -16.17 -9.80 -23.77
N VAL A 67 -17.09 -9.45 -22.87
CA VAL A 67 -18.41 -8.92 -23.22
C VAL A 67 -18.29 -7.59 -23.97
N SER A 68 -17.34 -6.73 -23.61
CA SER A 68 -17.11 -5.44 -24.31
C SER A 68 -16.60 -5.62 -25.73
N VAL A 69 -15.70 -6.58 -25.96
CA VAL A 69 -15.24 -6.93 -27.31
C VAL A 69 -16.39 -7.47 -28.16
N VAL A 70 -17.19 -8.40 -27.62
CA VAL A 70 -18.37 -8.94 -28.32
C VAL A 70 -19.37 -7.81 -28.63
N ALA A 71 -19.69 -6.96 -27.66
CA ALA A 71 -20.59 -5.82 -27.86
C ALA A 71 -20.08 -4.87 -28.96
N MET A 72 -18.78 -4.64 -29.02
CA MET A 72 -18.15 -3.81 -30.05
C MET A 72 -18.30 -4.40 -31.44
N VAL A 73 -18.00 -5.69 -31.60
CA VAL A 73 -18.13 -6.40 -32.88
C VAL A 73 -19.59 -6.34 -33.36
N LEU A 74 -20.54 -6.66 -32.47
CA LEU A 74 -21.97 -6.60 -32.77
C LEU A 74 -22.43 -5.19 -33.17
N ALA A 75 -21.92 -4.15 -32.51
CA ALA A 75 -22.24 -2.76 -32.83
C ALA A 75 -21.86 -2.38 -34.28
N LEU A 76 -20.80 -2.99 -34.83
CA LEU A 76 -20.30 -2.70 -36.17
C LEU A 76 -21.07 -3.41 -37.30
N ILE A 77 -21.79 -4.50 -37.01
CA ILE A 77 -22.47 -5.34 -38.02
C ILE A 77 -23.50 -4.54 -38.85
N LYS A 78 -24.36 -3.74 -38.23
CA LYS A 78 -25.49 -3.06 -38.93
C LYS A 78 -25.74 -1.64 -38.45
N ALA A 79 -26.17 -0.75 -39.36
CA ALA A 79 -26.67 0.57 -38.96
C ALA A 79 -27.99 0.45 -38.16
N PRO A 80 -28.25 1.34 -37.18
CA PRO A 80 -27.36 2.39 -36.67
C PRO A 80 -26.27 1.82 -35.75
N ARG A 81 -25.05 2.38 -35.85
CA ARG A 81 -23.83 1.86 -35.18
C ARG A 81 -23.33 2.74 -34.03
N LYS A 82 -23.45 4.06 -34.18
CA LYS A 82 -22.73 5.06 -33.36
C LYS A 82 -22.93 4.87 -31.85
N ARG A 83 -24.17 4.85 -31.36
CA ARG A 83 -24.45 4.77 -29.92
C ARG A 83 -24.00 3.45 -29.29
N ALA A 84 -24.33 2.32 -29.94
CA ALA A 84 -23.92 1.01 -29.47
C ALA A 84 -22.38 0.90 -29.42
N PHE A 85 -21.70 1.39 -30.46
CA PHE A 85 -20.25 1.41 -30.54
C PHE A 85 -19.60 2.28 -29.45
N ILE A 86 -20.11 3.49 -29.20
CA ILE A 86 -19.59 4.38 -28.15
C ILE A 86 -19.73 3.72 -26.77
N LEU A 87 -20.88 3.10 -26.49
CA LEU A 87 -21.12 2.43 -25.20
C LEU A 87 -20.19 1.22 -25.01
N SER A 88 -20.01 0.39 -26.04
CA SER A 88 -19.07 -0.74 -25.98
C SER A 88 -17.62 -0.29 -25.88
N LEU A 89 -17.25 0.84 -26.52
CA LEU A 89 -15.92 1.42 -26.40
C LEU A 89 -15.66 1.95 -24.99
N ALA A 90 -16.63 2.66 -24.41
CA ALA A 90 -16.53 3.09 -23.01
C ALA A 90 -16.37 1.89 -22.08
N ALA A 91 -17.16 0.83 -22.29
CA ALA A 91 -17.08 -0.40 -21.49
C ALA A 91 -15.70 -1.06 -21.59
N LEU A 92 -15.15 -1.16 -22.81
CA LEU A 92 -13.82 -1.72 -23.07
C LEU A 92 -12.72 -0.87 -22.41
N LEU A 93 -12.81 0.46 -22.49
CA LEU A 93 -11.84 1.37 -21.87
C LEU A 93 -11.87 1.26 -20.34
N VAL A 94 -13.05 1.23 -19.72
CA VAL A 94 -13.17 1.07 -18.25
C VAL A 94 -12.59 -0.26 -17.80
N ALA A 95 -12.95 -1.36 -18.46
CA ALA A 95 -12.43 -2.68 -18.12
C ALA A 95 -10.92 -2.80 -18.39
N GLY A 96 -10.44 -2.22 -19.51
CA GLY A 96 -9.03 -2.18 -19.88
C GLY A 96 -8.17 -1.38 -18.90
N LEU A 97 -8.64 -0.20 -18.47
CA LEU A 97 -7.97 0.60 -17.44
C LEU A 97 -7.95 -0.12 -16.09
N SER A 98 -9.06 -0.79 -15.73
CA SER A 98 -9.13 -1.59 -14.49
C SER A 98 -8.12 -2.75 -14.53
N PHE A 99 -8.05 -3.48 -15.64
CA PHE A 99 -7.04 -4.51 -15.85
C PHE A 99 -5.62 -3.94 -15.77
N GLY A 100 -5.36 -2.84 -16.48
CA GLY A 100 -4.06 -2.17 -16.47
C GLY A 100 -3.61 -1.77 -15.07
N ARG A 101 -4.53 -1.29 -14.23
CA ARG A 101 -4.26 -0.95 -12.82
C ARG A 101 -3.86 -2.18 -12.00
N VAL A 102 -4.60 -3.28 -12.13
CA VAL A 102 -4.32 -4.53 -11.39
C VAL A 102 -3.03 -5.18 -11.89
N ALA A 103 -2.79 -5.19 -13.19
CA ALA A 103 -1.56 -5.69 -13.79
C ALA A 103 -0.33 -4.87 -13.34
N ALA A 104 -0.45 -3.54 -13.29
CA ALA A 104 0.62 -2.66 -12.79
C ALA A 104 0.91 -2.93 -11.30
N PHE A 105 -0.14 -3.08 -10.48
CA PHE A 105 0.00 -3.43 -9.06
C PHE A 105 0.68 -4.80 -8.88
N GLY A 106 0.24 -5.82 -9.61
CA GLY A 106 0.86 -7.15 -9.59
C GLY A 106 2.33 -7.12 -10.02
N GLY A 107 2.65 -6.38 -11.07
CA GLY A 107 4.02 -6.20 -11.54
C GLY A 107 4.92 -5.45 -10.55
N GLN A 108 4.39 -4.51 -9.76
CA GLN A 108 5.13 -3.90 -8.65
C GLN A 108 5.35 -4.93 -7.51
N ALA A 109 4.31 -5.67 -7.13
CA ALA A 109 4.37 -6.62 -6.03
C ALA A 109 5.37 -7.76 -6.22
N THR A 110 5.67 -8.15 -7.46
CA THR A 110 6.69 -9.17 -7.76
C THR A 110 8.11 -8.62 -7.85
N ARG A 111 8.28 -7.30 -7.92
CA ARG A 111 9.60 -6.66 -8.06
C ARG A 111 10.19 -6.20 -6.73
N LEU A 112 9.33 -5.84 -5.79
CA LEU A 112 9.74 -5.38 -4.48
C LEU A 112 10.04 -6.57 -3.58
N PRO A 113 11.06 -6.49 -2.71
CA PRO A 113 11.41 -7.58 -1.79
C PRO A 113 10.28 -7.85 -0.76
N PRO A 114 10.27 -9.03 -0.12
CA PRO A 114 9.32 -9.38 0.93
C PRO A 114 9.68 -8.71 2.27
N ILE A 115 9.69 -7.38 2.26
CA ILE A 115 9.98 -6.56 3.44
C ILE A 115 8.68 -5.95 3.93
N HIS A 116 8.45 -6.04 5.22
CA HIS A 116 7.36 -5.39 5.92
C HIS A 116 7.80 -4.80 7.26
N ASP A 117 9.10 -4.74 7.51
CA ASP A 117 9.72 -4.18 8.72
C ASP A 117 10.99 -3.47 8.28
N VAL A 118 11.06 -2.16 8.55
CA VAL A 118 12.20 -1.33 8.20
C VAL A 118 12.57 -0.45 9.38
N GLN A 119 13.85 -0.14 9.53
CA GLN A 119 14.31 0.86 10.48
C GLN A 119 15.59 1.56 10.03
N THR A 120 15.87 2.71 10.65
CA THR A 120 17.04 3.54 10.40
C THR A 120 18.33 2.99 11.00
N ASP A 121 18.24 2.10 12.00
CA ASP A 121 19.40 1.47 12.63
C ASP A 121 19.08 0.03 13.07
N TRP A 122 19.64 -0.94 12.35
CA TRP A 122 19.54 -2.36 12.68
C TRP A 122 20.58 -2.83 13.70
N SER A 123 21.56 -2.01 14.07
CA SER A 123 22.57 -2.35 15.07
C SER A 123 22.04 -2.21 16.51
N ASP A 124 21.02 -1.37 16.71
CA ASP A 124 20.28 -1.22 17.95
C ASP A 124 18.76 -1.20 17.69
N PRO A 125 18.14 -2.37 17.42
CA PRO A 125 16.74 -2.47 17.00
C PRO A 125 15.76 -1.88 18.01
N ILE A 126 14.82 -1.04 17.53
CA ILE A 126 13.79 -0.45 18.39
C ILE A 126 12.81 -1.53 18.85
N GLN A 127 12.64 -1.65 20.18
CA GLN A 127 11.70 -2.56 20.82
C GLN A 127 10.35 -1.89 21.12
N PRO A 128 9.23 -2.62 20.94
CA PRO A 128 7.90 -2.12 21.24
C PRO A 128 7.64 -2.10 22.75
N SER A 129 6.84 -1.15 23.22
CA SER A 129 6.30 -1.15 24.58
C SER A 129 5.30 -2.29 24.78
N GLU A 130 5.07 -2.66 26.04
CA GLU A 130 4.01 -3.62 26.40
C GLU A 130 2.63 -3.18 25.90
N ARG A 131 2.39 -1.86 25.86
CA ARG A 131 1.13 -1.29 25.38
C ARG A 131 0.96 -1.53 23.88
N LEU A 132 2.01 -1.31 23.08
CA LEU A 132 1.97 -1.58 21.65
C LEU A 132 1.80 -3.08 21.36
N VAL A 133 2.51 -3.94 22.09
CA VAL A 133 2.34 -5.39 21.99
C VAL A 133 0.90 -5.82 22.31
N ALA A 134 0.29 -5.25 23.34
CA ALA A 134 -1.09 -5.52 23.70
C ALA A 134 -2.08 -5.07 22.60
N GLU A 135 -1.90 -3.89 22.02
CA GLU A 135 -2.73 -3.42 20.90
C GLU A 135 -2.58 -4.29 19.65
N ARG A 136 -1.33 -4.68 19.31
CA ARG A 136 -1.06 -5.60 18.20
C ARG A 136 -1.79 -6.93 18.38
N LYS A 137 -1.74 -7.50 19.59
CA LYS A 137 -2.45 -8.74 19.93
C LYS A 137 -3.96 -8.58 19.82
N ALA A 138 -4.52 -7.48 20.35
CA ALA A 138 -5.95 -7.21 20.29
C ALA A 138 -6.47 -7.07 18.84
N ASP A 139 -5.64 -6.51 17.96
CA ASP A 139 -5.95 -6.35 16.53
C ASP A 139 -5.61 -7.59 15.68
N GLY A 140 -5.13 -8.69 16.29
CA GLY A 140 -4.81 -9.92 15.57
C GLY A 140 -3.61 -9.78 14.62
N ALA A 141 -2.59 -8.98 15.01
CA ALA A 141 -1.34 -8.90 14.28
C ALA A 141 -0.74 -10.30 14.09
N MET A 142 -0.31 -10.59 12.85
CA MET A 142 0.29 -11.87 12.47
C MET A 142 1.81 -11.80 12.37
N ASN A 143 2.35 -10.62 12.08
CA ASN A 143 3.79 -10.42 12.01
C ASN A 143 4.33 -10.11 13.43
N PRO A 144 5.36 -10.83 13.92
CA PRO A 144 6.05 -10.45 15.14
C PRO A 144 6.92 -9.20 14.91
N ILE A 145 7.39 -8.59 16.00
CA ILE A 145 8.48 -7.61 15.98
C ILE A 145 9.68 -8.34 16.58
N GLU A 146 10.71 -8.55 15.77
CA GLU A 146 11.91 -9.31 16.13
C GLU A 146 13.14 -8.42 16.02
N ASP A 147 14.21 -8.74 16.74
CA ASP A 147 15.47 -7.98 16.71
C ASP A 147 16.16 -8.14 15.35
N ALA A 148 16.14 -9.36 14.81
CA ALA A 148 16.76 -9.75 13.55
C ALA A 148 15.81 -10.62 12.73
N PRO A 149 14.74 -10.04 12.16
CA PRO A 149 13.75 -10.80 11.42
C PRO A 149 14.35 -11.40 10.15
N VAL A 150 13.91 -12.61 9.81
CA VAL A 150 14.30 -13.32 8.59
C VAL A 150 13.09 -13.55 7.70
N VAL A 151 13.34 -13.63 6.39
CA VAL A 151 12.27 -13.98 5.45
C VAL A 151 11.82 -15.42 5.67
N PRO A 152 10.51 -15.69 5.84
CA PRO A 152 10.02 -17.04 6.07
C PRO A 152 10.05 -17.90 4.80
N GLU A 153 10.15 -19.22 4.96
CA GLU A 153 10.11 -20.22 3.88
C GLU A 153 8.90 -20.07 2.95
N ALA A 154 7.76 -19.61 3.48
CA ALA A 154 6.55 -19.36 2.71
C ALA A 154 6.72 -18.31 1.59
N ALA A 155 7.78 -17.49 1.64
CA ALA A 155 8.08 -16.48 0.63
C ALA A 155 8.68 -17.07 -0.67
N GLU A 156 9.27 -18.28 -0.64
CA GLU A 156 10.07 -18.84 -1.75
C GLU A 156 9.31 -18.84 -3.08
N GLY A 157 8.02 -19.18 -3.05
CA GLY A 157 7.22 -19.25 -4.28
C GLY A 157 7.01 -17.91 -4.99
N ARG A 158 7.09 -16.78 -4.27
CA ARG A 158 6.91 -15.44 -4.83
C ARG A 158 8.22 -14.65 -4.92
N TRP A 159 9.14 -14.91 -4.00
CA TRP A 159 10.45 -14.27 -3.92
C TRP A 159 11.56 -15.34 -3.78
N PRO A 160 11.88 -16.06 -4.86
CA PRO A 160 12.86 -17.14 -4.82
C PRO A 160 14.23 -16.67 -4.33
N GLY A 161 14.86 -17.43 -3.43
CA GLY A 161 16.19 -17.15 -2.91
C GLY A 161 16.24 -16.08 -1.81
N THR A 162 15.08 -15.60 -1.35
CA THR A 162 14.99 -14.70 -0.18
C THR A 162 14.80 -15.39 1.17
N PRO A 163 14.16 -16.58 1.31
CA PRO A 163 14.00 -17.23 2.60
C PRO A 163 15.32 -17.42 3.36
N GLY A 164 15.25 -17.25 4.68
CA GLY A 164 16.40 -17.36 5.59
C GLY A 164 17.34 -16.16 5.59
N ARG A 165 17.21 -15.23 4.62
CA ARG A 165 17.95 -13.97 4.62
C ARG A 165 17.42 -13.01 5.68
N LEU A 166 18.31 -12.18 6.21
CA LEU A 166 17.93 -11.12 7.14
C LEU A 166 17.14 -10.03 6.40
N VAL A 167 16.09 -9.52 7.03
CA VAL A 167 15.33 -8.39 6.49
C VAL A 167 16.18 -7.13 6.41
N SER A 168 17.14 -6.95 7.33
CA SER A 168 18.10 -5.84 7.30
C SER A 168 18.97 -5.86 6.04
N GLU A 169 19.48 -7.03 5.64
CA GLU A 169 20.24 -7.19 4.39
C GLU A 169 19.38 -6.85 3.17
N LEU A 170 18.13 -7.32 3.14
CA LEU A 170 17.21 -7.02 2.04
C LEU A 170 16.83 -5.54 1.98
N GLN A 171 16.68 -4.89 3.14
CA GLN A 171 16.44 -3.45 3.20
C GLN A 171 17.64 -2.71 2.61
N GLU A 172 18.85 -3.03 3.07
CA GLU A 172 20.08 -2.39 2.58
C GLU A 172 20.23 -2.53 1.06
N GLU A 173 20.00 -3.73 0.50
CA GLU A 173 20.04 -3.96 -0.95
C GLU A 173 18.96 -3.20 -1.73
N ALA A 174 17.81 -2.94 -1.09
CA ALA A 174 16.70 -2.24 -1.71
C ALA A 174 16.82 -0.71 -1.63
N GLU A 175 17.68 -0.18 -0.76
CA GLU A 175 17.85 1.26 -0.56
C GLU A 175 18.71 1.89 -1.66
N PHE A 176 18.17 2.94 -2.28
CA PHE A 176 18.86 3.64 -3.36
C PHE A 176 20.01 4.50 -2.83
N ARG A 177 21.20 4.18 -3.34
CA ARG A 177 22.48 4.86 -3.13
C ARG A 177 22.99 5.37 -4.48
N PRO A 178 22.83 6.66 -4.79
CA PRO A 178 23.28 7.25 -6.06
C PRO A 178 24.76 6.98 -6.39
N GLU A 179 25.58 6.76 -5.37
CA GLU A 179 27.00 6.40 -5.46
C GLU A 179 27.26 4.95 -5.92
N GLU A 180 26.30 4.05 -5.74
CA GLU A 180 26.42 2.63 -6.05
C GLU A 180 25.55 2.19 -7.23
N GLN A 181 24.38 2.82 -7.45
CA GLN A 181 23.43 2.39 -8.48
C GLN A 181 23.08 3.49 -9.50
N ASP A 182 22.98 3.08 -10.76
CA ASP A 182 22.63 3.97 -11.89
C ASP A 182 21.18 4.49 -11.86
N SER A 183 20.28 3.83 -11.12
CA SER A 183 18.86 4.18 -11.11
C SER A 183 18.09 3.70 -9.87
N PRO A 184 17.15 4.51 -9.32
CA PRO A 184 16.21 4.09 -8.27
C PRO A 184 15.24 2.98 -8.69
N LYS A 185 15.28 2.54 -9.96
CA LYS A 185 14.49 1.39 -10.42
C LYS A 185 15.05 0.05 -9.93
N VAL A 186 16.34 0.00 -9.60
CA VAL A 186 17.06 -1.21 -9.17
C VAL A 186 16.99 -1.36 -7.65
N ALA A 187 17.13 -0.24 -6.93
CA ALA A 187 16.97 -0.12 -5.50
C ALA A 187 15.74 0.77 -5.23
N PRO A 188 14.56 0.19 -4.98
CA PRO A 188 13.29 0.91 -5.00
C PRO A 188 12.98 1.70 -3.72
N TYR A 189 13.75 1.49 -2.64
CA TYR A 189 13.49 2.10 -1.34
C TYR A 189 14.31 3.38 -1.17
N PRO A 190 13.76 4.42 -0.54
CA PRO A 190 14.56 5.56 -0.12
C PRO A 190 15.56 5.13 0.94
N LYS A 191 16.76 5.72 0.95
CA LYS A 191 17.74 5.50 2.00
C LYS A 191 17.20 5.94 3.36
N LEU A 192 17.32 5.07 4.36
CA LEU A 192 16.84 5.32 5.72
C LEU A 192 18.04 5.41 6.66
N ASP A 193 18.37 6.64 7.06
CA ASP A 193 19.46 6.90 7.99
C ASP A 193 18.91 7.48 9.30
N THR A 194 19.64 7.23 10.38
CA THR A 194 19.44 7.93 11.65
C THR A 194 19.55 9.43 11.43
N TYR A 195 18.66 10.21 12.05
CA TYR A 195 18.73 11.67 11.98
C TYR A 195 19.30 12.26 13.28
N GLU A 196 20.36 13.07 13.16
CA GLU A 196 20.96 13.81 14.27
C GLU A 196 20.54 15.27 14.19
N ALA A 197 19.70 15.70 15.13
CA ALA A 197 19.16 17.05 15.20
C ALA A 197 20.02 17.95 16.12
N PRO A 198 20.28 19.21 15.76
CA PRO A 198 21.06 20.16 16.56
C PRO A 198 20.26 20.79 17.72
N VAL A 199 19.20 20.14 18.19
CA VAL A 199 18.30 20.63 19.25
C VAL A 199 18.29 19.68 20.44
N ALA A 200 17.85 20.16 21.60
CA ALA A 200 17.75 19.34 22.81
C ALA A 200 16.64 18.28 22.69
N GLN A 201 16.84 17.13 23.34
CA GLN A 201 15.94 15.99 23.27
C GLN A 201 14.47 16.33 23.62
N PRO A 202 14.17 17.14 24.64
CA PRO A 202 12.78 17.48 24.95
C PRO A 202 12.09 18.27 23.84
N ASP A 203 12.82 19.15 23.15
CA ASP A 203 12.28 19.98 22.06
C ASP A 203 12.05 19.14 20.79
N ALA A 204 13.00 18.26 20.46
CA ALA A 204 12.84 17.28 19.39
C ALA A 204 11.64 16.36 19.66
N PHE A 205 11.55 15.82 20.88
CA PHE A 205 10.46 14.93 21.29
C PHE A 205 9.10 15.59 21.12
N ALA A 206 8.92 16.81 21.66
CA ALA A 206 7.68 17.55 21.55
C ALA A 206 7.30 17.83 20.08
N THR A 207 8.27 18.21 19.25
CA THR A 207 8.06 18.47 17.83
C THR A 207 7.61 17.20 17.08
N ILE A 208 8.27 16.07 17.31
CA ILE A 208 7.93 14.80 16.67
C ILE A 208 6.52 14.33 17.09
N VAL A 209 6.13 14.52 18.36
CA VAL A 209 4.77 14.19 18.81
C VAL A 209 3.72 14.99 18.04
N GLU A 210 3.94 16.29 17.81
CA GLU A 210 3.01 17.11 17.01
C GLU A 210 2.98 16.67 15.53
N LEU A 211 4.12 16.36 14.92
CA LEU A 211 4.17 15.81 13.56
C LEU A 211 3.38 14.50 13.42
N VAL A 212 3.48 13.60 14.41
CA VAL A 212 2.72 12.35 14.45
C VAL A 212 1.21 12.62 14.56
N LYS A 213 0.80 13.62 15.35
CA LYS A 213 -0.62 14.04 15.46
C LYS A 213 -1.14 14.65 14.18
N ASP A 214 -0.39 15.54 13.54
CA ASP A 214 -0.77 16.22 12.30
C ASP A 214 -0.94 15.24 11.13
N ARG A 215 -0.20 14.14 11.16
CA ARG A 215 -0.37 13.00 10.23
C ARG A 215 -1.65 12.19 10.49
N GLY A 216 -2.37 12.46 11.58
CA GLY A 216 -3.57 11.73 11.97
C GLY A 216 -3.29 10.30 12.42
N TRP A 217 -2.05 9.98 12.81
CA TRP A 217 -1.69 8.65 13.30
C TRP A 217 -2.20 8.47 14.72
N LYS A 218 -2.64 7.25 15.04
CA LYS A 218 -3.10 6.94 16.39
C LYS A 218 -1.89 6.75 17.29
N ILE A 219 -1.63 7.69 18.19
CA ILE A 219 -0.58 7.53 19.21
C ILE A 219 -0.98 6.41 20.17
N VAL A 220 -0.11 5.43 20.32
CA VAL A 220 -0.20 4.34 21.27
C VAL A 220 0.50 4.72 22.57
N SER A 221 1.74 5.23 22.46
CA SER A 221 2.54 5.70 23.59
C SER A 221 3.37 6.93 23.20
N ALA A 222 3.61 7.82 24.16
CA ALA A 222 4.52 8.94 24.03
C ALA A 222 5.16 9.19 25.41
N ASP A 223 6.32 8.57 25.64
CA ASP A 223 7.08 8.67 26.88
C ASP A 223 8.31 9.56 26.66
N ALA A 224 8.25 10.78 27.18
CA ALA A 224 9.32 11.77 27.05
C ALA A 224 10.58 11.37 27.84
N ALA A 225 10.42 10.67 28.98
CA ALA A 225 11.53 10.28 29.83
C ALA A 225 12.37 9.16 29.18
N GLU A 226 11.71 8.23 28.50
CA GLU A 226 12.36 7.16 27.74
C GLU A 226 12.69 7.55 26.30
N GLY A 227 12.25 8.73 25.85
CA GLY A 227 12.42 9.17 24.47
C GLY A 227 11.67 8.30 23.45
N ARG A 228 10.51 7.75 23.83
CA ARG A 228 9.77 6.75 23.05
C ARG A 228 8.46 7.33 22.52
N ILE A 229 8.24 7.24 21.22
CA ILE A 229 6.96 7.57 20.59
C ILE A 229 6.52 6.37 19.76
N GLU A 230 5.28 5.92 19.95
CA GLU A 230 4.71 4.80 19.23
C GLU A 230 3.35 5.18 18.69
N ALA A 231 3.12 4.92 17.41
CA ALA A 231 1.87 5.23 16.75
C ALA A 231 1.49 4.14 15.74
N THR A 232 0.20 4.11 15.38
CA THR A 232 -0.33 3.22 14.35
C THR A 232 -0.88 4.05 13.19
N GLU A 233 -0.39 3.77 11.99
CA GLU A 233 -0.97 4.26 10.73
C GLU A 233 -1.96 3.22 10.20
N THR A 234 -3.06 3.66 9.58
CA THR A 234 -4.09 2.76 9.04
C THR A 234 -4.37 3.07 7.58
N SER A 235 -4.00 2.14 6.71
CA SER A 235 -4.10 2.30 5.26
C SER A 235 -5.52 2.64 4.80
N PHE A 236 -5.63 3.51 3.81
CA PHE A 236 -6.94 3.95 3.32
C PHE A 236 -7.78 2.78 2.75
N TRP A 237 -7.19 1.98 1.87
CA TRP A 237 -7.83 0.81 1.28
C TRP A 237 -7.49 -0.43 2.10
N PHE A 238 -8.51 -1.18 2.52
CA PHE A 238 -8.41 -2.39 3.38
C PHE A 238 -8.17 -2.17 4.88
N GLY A 239 -7.68 -1.01 5.32
CA GLY A 239 -7.50 -0.74 6.75
C GLY A 239 -6.35 -1.54 7.38
N PHE A 240 -5.29 -1.79 6.62
CA PHE A 240 -4.07 -2.39 7.15
C PHE A 240 -3.43 -1.46 8.17
N LYS A 241 -2.89 -2.05 9.23
CA LYS A 241 -2.24 -1.30 10.31
C LYS A 241 -0.74 -1.53 10.28
N ASP A 242 0.00 -0.44 10.28
CA ASP A 242 1.46 -0.41 10.39
C ASP A 242 1.83 0.37 11.65
N ASP A 243 2.73 -0.18 12.46
CA ASP A 243 3.19 0.47 13.68
C ASP A 243 4.49 1.21 13.42
N VAL A 244 4.54 2.46 13.86
CA VAL A 244 5.70 3.35 13.77
C VAL A 244 6.23 3.57 15.18
N MET A 245 7.47 3.19 15.41
CA MET A 245 8.19 3.37 16.67
C MET A 245 9.34 4.35 16.43
N ILE A 246 9.43 5.37 17.26
CA ILE A 246 10.41 6.44 17.16
C ILE A 246 11.15 6.52 18.48
N ARG A 247 12.48 6.49 18.39
CA ARG A 247 13.41 6.61 19.52
C ARG A 247 14.13 7.94 19.41
N VAL A 248 14.09 8.73 20.48
CA VAL A 248 14.55 10.13 20.55
C VAL A 248 15.48 10.29 21.75
N LEU A 249 16.79 10.19 21.51
CA LEU A 249 17.81 10.13 22.55
C LEU A 249 18.71 11.37 22.55
N ALA A 250 19.05 11.87 23.73
CA ALA A 250 20.05 12.93 23.85
C ALA A 250 21.44 12.39 23.47
N MET A 251 22.23 13.20 22.77
CA MET A 251 23.62 12.87 22.43
C MET A 251 24.59 13.48 23.45
N GLU A 252 25.71 12.78 23.72
CA GLU A 252 26.72 13.25 24.68
C GLU A 252 27.34 14.60 24.27
N ALA A 253 27.54 14.81 22.97
CA ALA A 253 28.08 16.05 22.40
C ALA A 253 27.07 17.21 22.34
N GLY A 254 25.84 17.00 22.84
CA GLY A 254 24.70 17.89 22.63
C GLY A 254 23.93 17.53 21.35
N GLY A 255 22.66 17.91 21.29
CA GLY A 255 21.75 17.51 20.22
C GLY A 255 20.95 16.23 20.54
N THR A 256 20.24 15.74 19.53
CA THR A 256 19.33 14.59 19.65
C THR A 256 19.53 13.61 18.51
N ARG A 257 19.65 12.33 18.83
CA ARG A 257 19.60 11.22 17.87
C ARG A 257 18.17 10.71 17.73
N ILE A 258 17.70 10.56 16.50
CA ILE A 258 16.35 10.12 16.16
C ILE A 258 16.43 8.89 15.26
N ASP A 259 15.94 7.76 15.77
CA ASP A 259 15.76 6.51 15.02
C ASP A 259 14.28 6.23 14.81
N VAL A 260 13.93 5.63 13.66
CA VAL A 260 12.54 5.28 13.33
C VAL A 260 12.48 3.85 12.81
N ARG A 261 11.51 3.08 13.30
CA ARG A 261 11.12 1.75 12.81
C ARG A 261 9.66 1.76 12.39
N SER A 262 9.35 1.15 11.25
CA SER A 262 7.96 0.99 10.78
C SER A 262 7.73 -0.45 10.36
N THR A 263 6.71 -1.10 10.93
CA THR A 263 6.47 -2.54 10.76
C THR A 263 4.99 -2.86 10.58
N SER A 264 4.66 -3.63 9.54
CA SER A 264 3.29 -4.04 9.24
C SER A 264 2.82 -5.13 10.18
N ARG A 265 1.55 -5.07 10.57
CA ARG A 265 0.95 -6.12 11.40
C ARG A 265 0.63 -7.40 10.62
N VAL A 266 0.50 -7.32 9.30
CA VAL A 266 0.10 -8.44 8.44
C VAL A 266 0.82 -8.40 7.09
N GLY A 267 0.97 -9.57 6.47
CA GLY A 267 1.51 -9.71 5.12
C GLY A 267 3.03 -9.84 5.09
N LEU A 268 3.54 -10.47 4.01
CA LEU A 268 4.98 -10.69 3.82
C LEU A 268 5.70 -9.52 3.15
N SER A 269 4.96 -8.58 2.57
CA SER A 269 5.51 -7.39 1.92
C SER A 269 4.49 -6.26 2.05
N ASP A 270 4.99 -5.06 2.32
CA ASP A 270 4.21 -3.83 2.38
C ASP A 270 4.29 -2.99 1.10
N LEU A 271 5.00 -3.50 0.09
CA LEU A 271 5.28 -2.81 -1.19
C LEU A 271 6.03 -1.47 -1.02
N GLY A 272 6.91 -1.38 -0.03
CA GLY A 272 7.71 -0.19 0.27
C GLY A 272 6.94 0.90 1.01
N ALA A 273 5.73 0.60 1.53
CA ALA A 273 4.92 1.56 2.27
C ALA A 273 5.64 2.05 3.53
N ASN A 274 6.24 1.14 4.32
CA ASN A 274 6.99 1.47 5.53
C ASN A 274 8.24 2.29 5.21
N ALA A 275 9.03 1.90 4.20
CA ALA A 275 10.23 2.65 3.81
C ALA A 275 9.87 4.09 3.39
N LYS A 276 8.84 4.25 2.56
CA LYS A 276 8.33 5.58 2.19
C LYS A 276 7.80 6.36 3.40
N ARG A 277 7.11 5.70 4.32
CA ARG A 277 6.57 6.33 5.53
C ARG A 277 7.68 6.87 6.42
N VAL A 278 8.71 6.07 6.67
CA VAL A 278 9.87 6.47 7.48
C VAL A 278 10.59 7.64 6.83
N ARG A 279 10.92 7.56 5.53
CA ARG A 279 11.57 8.66 4.82
C ARG A 279 10.76 9.95 4.88
N ASN A 280 9.47 9.90 4.58
CA ASN A 280 8.61 11.08 4.63
C ASN A 280 8.54 11.69 6.04
N LEU A 281 8.54 10.86 7.08
CA LEU A 281 8.56 11.35 8.47
C LEU A 281 9.90 12.02 8.78
N LEU A 282 11.02 11.40 8.40
CA LEU A 282 12.35 11.98 8.58
C LEU A 282 12.51 13.31 7.83
N ASP A 283 11.96 13.44 6.62
CA ASP A 283 11.95 14.71 5.86
C ASP A 283 11.23 15.82 6.64
N ASP A 284 10.06 15.54 7.21
CA ASP A 284 9.31 16.53 8.00
C ASP A 284 10.03 16.88 9.31
N ILE A 285 10.66 15.90 9.95
CA ILE A 285 11.47 16.10 11.16
C ILE A 285 12.67 17.00 10.83
N GLU A 286 13.36 16.73 9.71
CA GLU A 286 14.50 17.50 9.25
C GLU A 286 14.11 18.96 8.99
N VAL A 287 12.97 19.20 8.34
CA VAL A 287 12.43 20.54 8.10
C VAL A 287 12.02 21.25 9.40
N ALA A 288 11.49 20.52 10.38
CA ALA A 288 11.00 21.10 11.62
C ALA A 288 12.10 21.38 12.66
N LEU A 289 13.24 20.67 12.58
CA LEU A 289 14.32 20.72 13.58
C LEU A 289 15.63 21.34 13.06
N HIS A 290 15.70 21.73 11.78
CA HIS A 290 16.77 22.58 11.23
C HIS A 290 16.54 24.06 11.51
#